data_AF-F3GP58-F1
#
_entry.id   AF-F3GP58-F1
#
_cell.length_a   1.000
_cell.length_b   1.000
_cell.length_c   1.000
_cell.angle_alpha   90.00
_cell.angle_beta   90.00
_cell.angle_gamma   90.00
#
_symmetry.space_group_name_H-M   'P 1'
#
loop_
_entity.id
_entity.type
_entity.pdbx_description
1 polymer ?
#
loop_
_entity_poly.entity_id
_entity_poly.type
_entity_poly.pdbx_seq_one_letter_code
_entity_poly.pdbx_strand_id
1 'polypeptide(L)' 'KEEFTASRGRGAALNGRRLRVSQRKSLEGALLGTGFPFRDNQMDNIENYLGMFRSLVGQTAGIRRAGAASLDL' A
#
# COMPACT_ATOMS: atom_id res chain seq x y z
N LYS A 1 8.88 -18.75 3.68
CA LYS A 1 8.99 -18.47 2.21
C LYS A 1 7.62 -18.05 1.72
N GLU A 2 7.54 -16.98 0.95
CA GLU A 2 6.28 -16.44 0.41
C GLU A 2 6.42 -16.31 -1.10
N GLU A 3 5.39 -16.71 -1.82
CA GLU A 3 5.30 -16.62 -3.27
C GLU A 3 3.93 -16.03 -3.65
N PHE A 4 3.96 -14.86 -4.29
CA PHE A 4 2.79 -14.19 -4.83
C PHE A 4 2.76 -14.39 -6.34
N THR A 5 1.67 -14.97 -6.86
CA THR A 5 1.51 -15.23 -8.30
C THR A 5 0.15 -14.75 -8.78
N ALA A 6 0.10 -14.32 -10.04
CA ALA A 6 -1.14 -13.96 -10.70
C ALA A 6 -1.06 -14.28 -12.19
N SER A 7 -2.22 -14.55 -12.79
CA SER A 7 -2.35 -14.68 -14.25
C SER A 7 -3.62 -13.97 -14.71
N ARG A 8 -3.54 -13.34 -15.87
CA ARG A 8 -4.64 -12.54 -16.43
C ARG A 8 -5.89 -13.41 -16.57
N GLY A 9 -6.99 -12.97 -15.95
CA GLY A 9 -8.26 -13.70 -15.94
C GLY A 9 -8.32 -14.91 -14.99
N ARG A 10 -7.25 -15.23 -14.25
CA ARG A 10 -7.19 -16.39 -13.33
C ARG A 10 -7.09 -15.99 -11.85
N GLY A 11 -6.92 -14.70 -11.57
CA GLY A 11 -6.79 -14.17 -10.21
C GLY A 11 -5.36 -14.25 -9.67
N ALA A 12 -5.23 -14.06 -8.35
CA ALA A 12 -3.96 -14.06 -7.63
C ALA A 12 -3.94 -15.09 -6.49
N ALA A 13 -2.76 -15.55 -6.11
CA ALA A 13 -2.53 -16.52 -5.04
C ALA A 13 -1.27 -16.22 -4.22
N LEU A 14 -1.30 -16.60 -2.94
CA LEU A 14 -0.15 -16.66 -2.03
C LEU A 14 0.10 -18.13 -1.69
N ASN A 15 1.28 -18.65 -2.03
CA ASN A 15 1.65 -20.04 -1.79
C ASN A 15 0.57 -21.03 -2.29
N GLY A 16 0.04 -20.79 -3.50
CA GLY A 16 -1.02 -21.59 -4.12
C GLY A 16 -2.43 -21.35 -3.59
N ARG A 17 -2.61 -20.58 -2.50
CA ARG A 17 -3.95 -20.25 -1.96
C ARG A 17 -4.47 -18.95 -2.54
N ARG A 18 -5.72 -18.95 -3.00
CA ARG A 18 -6.34 -17.81 -3.68
C ARG A 18 -6.45 -16.57 -2.77
N LEU A 19 -6.04 -15.41 -3.28
CA LEU A 19 -6.09 -14.13 -2.59
C LEU A 19 -7.36 -13.34 -2.91
N ARG A 20 -7.73 -12.45 -1.99
CA ARG A 20 -8.77 -11.42 -2.13
C ARG A 20 -8.31 -10.15 -1.44
N VAL A 21 -8.72 -9.01 -1.99
CA VAL A 21 -8.52 -7.72 -1.34
C VAL A 21 -9.39 -7.59 -0.08
N SER A 22 -8.98 -6.68 0.79
CA SER A 22 -9.78 -6.25 1.95
C SER A 22 -11.20 -5.83 1.51
N GLN A 23 -12.21 -6.19 2.30
CA GLN A 23 -13.61 -5.81 2.06
C GLN A 23 -14.01 -4.49 2.75
N ARG A 24 -13.05 -3.77 3.35
CA ARG A 24 -13.30 -2.49 4.02
C ARG A 24 -13.81 -1.46 3.00
N LYS A 25 -14.88 -0.76 3.38
CA LYS A 25 -15.53 0.29 2.57
C LYS A 25 -15.15 1.71 2.99
N SER A 26 -14.48 1.87 4.13
CA SER A 26 -14.04 3.14 4.69
C SER A 26 -12.59 3.06 5.15
N LEU A 27 -12.01 4.23 5.47
CA LEU A 27 -10.66 4.34 6.05
C LEU A 27 -10.62 3.94 7.52
N GLU A 28 -11.76 3.98 8.22
CA GLU A 28 -11.86 3.57 9.61
C GLU A 28 -11.40 2.12 9.77
N GLY A 29 -10.39 1.91 10.62
CA GLY A 29 -9.82 0.58 10.83
C GLY A 29 -8.95 0.05 9.68
N ALA A 30 -8.69 0.85 8.64
CA ALA A 30 -7.83 0.47 7.51
C ALA A 30 -6.34 0.70 7.82
N LEU A 31 -5.48 -0.11 7.22
CA LEU A 31 -4.04 0.11 7.19
C LEU A 31 -3.63 0.50 5.77
N LEU A 32 -2.87 1.58 5.64
CA LEU A 32 -2.39 2.08 4.36
C LEU A 32 -0.89 1.81 4.20
N GLY A 33 -0.50 1.16 3.11
CA GLY A 33 0.91 1.07 2.71
C GLY A 33 1.32 2.30 1.90
N THR A 34 2.51 2.85 2.16
CA THR A 34 3.06 3.98 1.40
C THR A 34 4.59 3.96 1.38
N GLY A 35 5.16 4.63 0.37
CA GLY A 35 6.58 4.95 0.29
C GLY A 35 6.80 6.45 0.36
N PHE A 36 7.81 6.90 1.11
CA PHE A 36 8.22 8.30 1.06
C PHE A 36 8.90 8.60 -0.27
N PRO A 37 8.66 9.79 -0.86
CA PRO A 37 9.54 10.27 -1.91
C PRO A 37 10.94 10.45 -1.29
N PHE A 38 11.95 9.80 -1.86
CA PHE A 38 13.33 9.84 -1.34
C PHE A 38 14.35 10.08 -2.45
N ARG A 39 13.94 10.02 -3.72
CA ARG A 39 14.81 10.30 -4.86
C ARG A 39 14.77 11.80 -5.15
N ASP A 40 15.88 12.37 -5.63
CA ASP A 40 16.00 13.80 -5.91
C ASP A 40 14.91 14.30 -6.86
N ASN A 41 14.60 13.53 -7.90
CA ASN A 41 13.52 13.83 -8.85
C ASN A 41 12.10 13.75 -8.27
N GLN A 42 11.94 13.38 -7.01
CA GLN A 42 10.66 13.34 -6.29
C GLN A 42 10.55 14.44 -5.23
N MET A 43 11.64 15.15 -4.92
CA MET A 43 11.66 16.15 -3.85
C MET A 43 10.70 17.31 -4.10
N ASP A 44 10.49 17.68 -5.37
CA ASP A 44 9.52 18.70 -5.76
C ASP A 44 8.08 18.36 -5.32
N ASN A 45 7.78 17.09 -5.03
CA ASN A 45 6.46 16.61 -4.59
C ASN A 45 6.35 16.38 -3.08
N ILE A 46 7.38 16.71 -2.29
CA ILE A 46 7.41 16.40 -0.85
C ILE A 46 6.26 17.08 -0.09
N GLU A 47 5.96 18.34 -0.39
CA GLU A 47 4.89 19.09 0.28
C GLU A 47 3.51 18.50 -0.01
N ASN A 48 3.27 18.12 -1.27
CA ASN A 48 2.03 17.43 -1.66
C ASN A 48 1.90 16.09 -0.93
N TYR A 49 3.00 15.33 -0.85
CA TYR A 49 3.04 14.08 -0.11
C TYR A 49 2.70 14.27 1.38
N LEU A 50 3.33 15.24 2.04
CA LEU A 50 3.10 15.52 3.46
C LEU A 50 1.67 16.01 3.72
N GLY A 51 1.09 16.80 2.80
CA GLY A 51 -0.31 17.19 2.84
C GLY A 51 -1.25 15.98 2.81
N MET A 52 -1.05 15.05 1.89
CA MET A 52 -1.82 13.80 1.81
C MET A 52 -1.64 12.95 3.06
N PHE A 53 -0.41 12.76 3.52
CA PHE A 53 -0.11 11.99 4.73
C PHE A 53 -0.83 12.56 5.95
N ARG A 54 -0.77 13.89 6.15
CA ARG A 54 -1.47 14.58 7.24
C ARG A 54 -2.98 14.37 7.17
N SER A 55 -3.57 14.37 5.98
CA SER A 55 -5.01 14.16 5.82
C SER A 55 -5.45 12.75 6.21
N LEU A 56 -4.60 11.73 5.99
CA LEU A 56 -4.97 10.31 6.13
C LEU A 56 -4.60 9.71 7.48
N VAL A 57 -3.54 10.18 8.13
CA VAL A 57 -3.00 9.55 9.36
C VAL A 57 -4.03 9.49 10.49
N GLY A 58 -4.91 10.48 10.61
CA GLY A 58 -5.98 10.51 11.63
C GLY A 58 -7.27 9.79 11.25
N GLN A 59 -7.41 9.35 9.99
CA GLN A 59 -8.62 8.70 9.48
C GLN A 59 -8.49 7.17 9.37
N THR A 60 -7.31 6.63 9.65
CA THR A 60 -6.95 5.22 9.44
C THR A 60 -6.49 4.58 10.75
N ALA A 61 -6.42 3.25 10.82
CA ALA A 61 -5.78 2.56 11.94
C ALA A 61 -4.25 2.71 11.93
N GLY A 62 -3.68 3.12 10.80
CA GLY A 62 -2.27 3.43 10.70
C GLY A 62 -1.74 3.36 9.28
N ILE A 63 -0.56 3.95 9.11
CA ILE A 63 0.21 3.94 7.87
C ILE A 63 1.45 3.05 8.06
N ARG A 64 1.83 2.30 7.02
CA ARG A 64 2.96 1.35 7.00
C ARG A 64 3.91 1.69 5.87
N ARG A 65 5.21 1.48 6.10
CA ARG A 65 6.29 1.66 5.14
C ARG A 65 7.17 0.41 5.17
N ALA A 66 6.84 -0.59 4.36
CA ALA A 66 7.56 -1.86 4.34
C ALA A 66 8.93 -1.78 3.64
N GLY A 67 9.12 -0.76 2.78
CA GLY A 67 10.39 -0.51 2.08
C GLY A 67 10.57 -1.28 0.77
N ALA A 68 9.58 -2.08 0.37
CA ALA A 68 9.55 -2.79 -0.91
C ALA A 68 8.18 -2.64 -1.57
N ALA A 69 8.11 -1.78 -2.61
CA ALA A 69 6.86 -1.48 -3.30
C ALA A 69 6.19 -2.73 -3.90
N SER A 70 6.97 -3.74 -4.28
CA SER A 70 6.43 -5.00 -4.80
C SER A 70 5.77 -5.89 -3.75
N LEU A 71 6.05 -5.68 -2.46
CA LEU A 71 5.42 -6.42 -1.36
C LEU A 71 4.25 -5.65 -0.73
N ASP A 72 4.15 -4.34 -0.98
CA ASP A 72 3.01 -3.53 -0.56
C ASP A 72 1.76 -3.75 -1.45
N LEU A 73 1.94 -4.24 -2.70
CA LEU A 73 0.90 -4.46 -3.72
C LEU A 73 0.35 -5.90 -3.71
#